data_AF-A0A3R6YS33-F1
#
_entry.id   AF-A0A3R6YS33-F1
#
_cell.length_a   1.000
_cell.length_b   1.000
_cell.length_c   1.000
_cell.angle_alpha   90.00
_cell.angle_beta   90.00
_cell.angle_gamma   90.00
#
_symmetry.space_group_name_H-M   'P 1'
#
loop_
_entity.id
_entity.type
_entity.pdbx_description
1 polymer ?
#
loop_
_entity_poly.entity_id
_entity_poly.type
_entity_poly.pdbx_seq_one_letter_code
_entity_poly.pdbx_strand_id
1 'polypeptide(L)'
;QMTDHLVDPALSEWVLPSFSTTTFHDRIVGSVVMMASMKKYFTYSCQLACGIPTVTLLGTVSDWEDIRRRADKLATFGDLTTKWMSMLTPVLDQFVAAAANKPDVEFWQRICHSVSHGSGSCHLSGWITVFSVPGEFTPYGSHVREMVKLGGDFPVVEVGKVTAGYLTVDVKIDDNGTEYKSVMFAGHLAYEALVDGTSIQPTLAWAIALK
;
A
#
# COMPACT_ATOMS: atom_id res chain seq x y z
N GLN A 1 -11.66 12.51 -21.79
CA GLN A 1 -12.10 11.51 -20.78
C GLN A 1 -12.78 10.35 -21.51
N MET A 2 -12.96 9.16 -20.90
CA MET A 2 -13.47 7.94 -21.56
C MET A 2 -14.77 8.16 -22.36
N THR A 3 -15.63 9.06 -21.90
CA THR A 3 -16.87 9.51 -22.55
C THR A 3 -16.66 10.07 -23.96
N ASP A 4 -15.51 10.67 -24.24
CA ASP A 4 -15.21 11.32 -25.53
C ASP A 4 -14.90 10.30 -26.64
N HIS A 5 -14.68 9.04 -26.25
CA HIS A 5 -14.41 7.92 -27.15
C HIS A 5 -15.57 6.93 -27.24
N LEU A 6 -16.68 7.19 -26.55
CA LEU A 6 -17.88 6.36 -26.64
C LEU A 6 -18.65 6.72 -27.91
N VAL A 7 -18.94 5.72 -28.73
CA VAL A 7 -19.82 5.87 -29.91
C VAL A 7 -21.24 6.27 -29.48
N ASP A 8 -21.66 5.79 -28.31
CA ASP A 8 -22.91 6.17 -27.67
C ASP A 8 -22.63 6.79 -26.29
N PRO A 9 -22.84 8.11 -26.10
CA PRO A 9 -22.68 8.78 -24.82
C PRO A 9 -23.58 8.22 -23.70
N ALA A 10 -24.75 7.69 -24.06
CA ALA A 10 -25.70 7.12 -23.11
C ALA A 10 -25.23 5.76 -22.54
N LEU A 11 -24.23 5.13 -23.17
CA LEU A 11 -23.65 3.88 -22.70
C LEU A 11 -23.06 4.02 -21.29
N SER A 12 -22.49 5.19 -20.97
CA SER A 12 -21.93 5.45 -19.63
C SER A 12 -23.00 5.47 -18.54
N GLU A 13 -24.14 6.10 -18.81
CA GLU A 13 -25.29 6.13 -17.89
C GLU A 13 -25.98 4.77 -17.80
N TRP A 14 -26.02 4.01 -18.88
CA TRP A 14 -26.59 2.66 -18.91
C TRP A 14 -25.77 1.64 -18.11
N VAL A 15 -24.44 1.73 -18.14
CA VAL A 15 -23.55 0.78 -17.43
C VAL A 15 -23.48 1.07 -15.92
N LEU A 16 -23.59 2.33 -15.50
CA LEU A 16 -23.47 2.68 -14.10
C LEU A 16 -24.77 2.41 -13.31
N PRO A 17 -24.71 1.72 -12.17
CA PRO A 17 -25.90 1.44 -11.38
C PRO A 17 -26.54 2.75 -10.86
N SER A 18 -27.87 2.79 -10.89
CA SER A 18 -28.68 3.95 -10.49
C SER A 18 -29.95 3.55 -9.71
N PHE A 19 -29.92 2.40 -9.04
CA PHE A 19 -31.03 1.93 -8.22
C PHE A 19 -31.16 2.74 -6.92
N SER A 20 -32.33 2.71 -6.29
CA SER A 20 -32.58 3.42 -5.02
C SER A 20 -31.66 3.01 -3.86
N THR A 21 -31.02 1.84 -3.95
CA THR A 21 -30.07 1.31 -2.97
C THR A 21 -28.61 1.46 -3.41
N THR A 22 -28.35 2.07 -4.57
CA THR A 22 -27.00 2.23 -5.11
C THR A 22 -26.18 3.19 -4.26
N THR A 23 -25.07 2.68 -3.73
CA THR A 23 -24.08 3.46 -2.98
C THR A 23 -23.02 4.05 -3.91
N PHE A 24 -22.19 4.94 -3.35
CA PHE A 24 -21.00 5.42 -4.05
C PHE A 24 -20.04 4.28 -4.42
N HIS A 25 -19.90 3.28 -3.54
CA HIS A 25 -19.12 2.08 -3.80
C HIS A 25 -19.62 1.31 -5.03
N ASP A 26 -20.93 1.11 -5.16
CA ASP A 26 -21.52 0.39 -6.30
C ASP A 26 -21.25 1.11 -7.62
N ARG A 27 -21.27 2.45 -7.63
CA ARG A 27 -20.91 3.26 -8.80
C ARG A 27 -19.42 3.18 -9.16
N ILE A 28 -18.53 3.14 -8.16
CA ILE A 28 -17.10 2.90 -8.40
C ILE A 28 -16.92 1.52 -9.01
N VAL A 29 -17.53 0.49 -8.44
CA VAL A 29 -17.46 -0.89 -8.95
C VAL A 29 -17.95 -0.94 -10.40
N GLY A 30 -19.10 -0.32 -10.71
CA GLY A 30 -19.62 -0.21 -12.08
C GLY A 30 -18.63 0.47 -13.04
N SER A 31 -18.01 1.56 -12.60
CA SER A 31 -16.97 2.27 -13.37
C SER A 31 -15.75 1.39 -13.65
N VAL A 32 -15.27 0.66 -12.64
CA VAL A 32 -14.12 -0.24 -12.77
C VAL A 32 -14.44 -1.42 -13.70
N VAL A 33 -15.65 -1.98 -13.63
CA VAL A 33 -16.11 -3.05 -14.55
C VAL A 33 -16.11 -2.56 -16.01
N MET A 34 -16.56 -1.32 -16.24
CA MET A 34 -16.49 -0.69 -17.56
C MET A 34 -15.04 -0.53 -18.03
N MET A 35 -14.17 0.00 -17.16
CA MET A 35 -12.74 0.15 -17.47
C MET A 35 -12.07 -1.19 -17.78
N ALA A 36 -12.41 -2.24 -17.03
CA ALA A 36 -11.90 -3.60 -17.23
C ALA A 36 -12.33 -4.17 -18.59
N SER A 37 -13.55 -3.88 -19.03
CA SER A 37 -14.06 -4.28 -20.35
C SER A 37 -13.34 -3.57 -21.50
N MET A 38 -12.88 -2.34 -21.27
CA MET A 38 -12.19 -1.51 -22.27
C MET A 38 -10.66 -1.50 -22.15
N LYS A 39 -10.08 -2.31 -21.24
CA LYS A 39 -8.63 -2.31 -20.93
C LYS A 39 -7.70 -2.61 -22.10
N LYS A 40 -8.20 -3.24 -23.17
CA LYS A 40 -7.43 -3.49 -24.39
C LYS A 40 -7.22 -2.23 -25.24
N TYR A 41 -8.09 -1.23 -25.06
CA TYR A 41 -8.16 -0.04 -25.91
C TYR A 41 -7.60 1.22 -25.24
N PHE A 42 -7.51 1.23 -23.90
CA PHE A 42 -7.04 2.38 -23.14
C PHE A 42 -5.90 2.00 -22.19
N THR A 43 -4.90 2.86 -22.13
CA THR A 43 -3.91 2.86 -21.04
C THR A 43 -4.43 3.78 -19.95
N TYR A 44 -4.73 3.21 -18.78
CA TYR A 44 -5.15 3.99 -17.61
C TYR A 44 -3.90 4.34 -16.78
N SER A 45 -3.59 5.64 -16.67
CA SER A 45 -2.55 6.13 -15.79
C SER A 45 -3.11 7.24 -14.91
N CYS A 46 -2.78 7.18 -13.62
CA CYS A 46 -3.04 8.27 -12.67
C CYS A 46 -1.71 8.95 -12.38
N GLN A 47 -1.56 10.22 -12.77
CA GLN A 47 -0.45 11.05 -12.32
C GLN A 47 -0.90 11.83 -11.09
N LEU A 48 -0.33 11.49 -9.95
CA LEU A 48 -0.56 12.16 -8.68
C LEU A 48 0.64 13.05 -8.39
N ALA A 49 0.50 14.35 -8.64
CA ALA A 49 1.42 15.35 -8.11
C ALA A 49 0.79 15.90 -6.82
N CYS A 50 1.11 15.31 -5.67
CA CYS A 50 0.54 15.77 -4.41
C CYS A 50 1.38 15.40 -3.19
N GLY A 51 1.44 16.36 -2.25
CA GLY A 51 1.83 16.13 -0.86
C GLY A 51 0.60 15.76 -0.04
N ILE A 52 0.83 15.03 1.07
CA ILE A 52 -0.22 14.66 2.01
C ILE A 52 -0.50 15.87 2.92
N PRO A 53 -1.67 16.52 2.84
CA PRO A 53 -1.92 17.76 3.60
C PRO A 53 -2.03 17.51 5.10
N THR A 54 -2.56 16.35 5.49
CA THR A 54 -2.79 15.95 6.88
C THR A 54 -2.68 14.44 7.02
N VAL A 55 -2.10 13.98 8.12
CA VAL A 55 -2.08 12.57 8.51
C VAL A 55 -2.80 12.45 9.85
N THR A 56 -3.78 11.55 9.93
CA THR A 56 -4.47 11.24 11.18
C THR A 56 -4.01 9.87 11.67
N LEU A 57 -3.43 9.83 12.87
CA LEU A 57 -3.10 8.57 13.54
C LEU A 57 -4.28 8.14 14.40
N LEU A 58 -4.81 6.95 14.14
CA LEU A 58 -5.82 6.33 14.99
C LEU A 58 -5.16 5.58 16.16
N GLY A 59 -5.91 5.36 17.23
CA GLY A 59 -5.42 4.72 18.45
C GLY A 59 -4.86 5.70 19.49
N THR A 60 -4.43 5.15 20.62
CA THR A 60 -3.86 5.89 21.75
C THR A 60 -2.33 5.90 21.69
N VAL A 61 -1.68 6.81 22.43
CA VAL A 61 -0.21 6.82 22.57
C VAL A 61 0.32 5.46 23.04
N SER A 62 -0.39 4.80 23.98
CA SER A 62 -0.01 3.48 24.47
C SER A 62 -0.04 2.40 23.38
N ASP A 63 -0.96 2.51 22.40
CA ASP A 63 -1.01 1.56 21.28
C ASP A 63 0.24 1.71 20.39
N TRP A 64 0.64 2.95 20.12
CA TRP A 64 1.86 3.24 19.35
C TRP A 64 3.14 2.84 20.09
N GLU A 65 3.20 3.04 21.40
CA GLU A 65 4.30 2.54 22.25
C GLU A 65 4.35 1.01 22.27
N ASP A 66 3.21 0.32 22.30
CA ASP A 66 3.15 -1.14 22.22
C ASP A 66 3.62 -1.66 20.86
N ILE A 67 3.21 -1.01 19.76
CA ILE A 67 3.70 -1.32 18.40
C ILE A 67 5.22 -1.16 18.34
N ARG A 68 5.75 -0.03 18.83
CA ARG A 68 7.18 0.26 18.87
C ARG A 68 7.96 -0.81 19.64
N ARG A 69 7.45 -1.23 20.80
CA ARG A 69 8.06 -2.25 21.67
C ARG A 69 8.01 -3.64 21.05
N ARG A 70 6.90 -4.01 20.39
CA ARG A 70 6.79 -5.30 19.68
C ARG A 70 7.74 -5.38 18.51
N ALA A 71 7.96 -4.25 17.82
CA ALA A 71 8.90 -4.18 16.71
C ALA A 71 10.34 -4.49 17.16
N ASP A 72 10.74 -4.16 18.39
CA ASP A 72 12.10 -4.51 18.90
C ASP A 72 12.39 -6.01 18.85
N LYS A 73 11.36 -6.85 19.01
CA LYS A 73 11.51 -8.31 18.91
C LYS A 73 11.96 -8.73 17.51
N LEU A 74 11.68 -7.94 16.47
CA LEU A 74 12.09 -8.26 15.09
C LEU A 74 13.62 -8.28 14.95
N ALA A 75 14.35 -7.53 15.78
CA ALA A 75 15.81 -7.56 15.77
C ALA A 75 16.39 -8.92 16.16
N THR A 76 15.66 -9.76 16.90
CA THR A 76 16.19 -11.05 17.38
C THR A 76 16.20 -12.15 16.32
N PHE A 77 15.61 -11.93 15.15
CA PHE A 77 15.44 -12.96 14.11
C PHE A 77 16.62 -13.06 13.13
N GLY A 78 17.63 -12.20 13.23
CA GLY A 78 18.88 -12.30 12.46
C GLY A 78 19.54 -10.96 12.14
N ASP A 79 20.69 -11.01 11.46
CA ASP A 79 21.49 -9.83 11.13
C ASP A 79 20.73 -8.87 10.18
N LEU A 80 19.97 -9.44 9.23
CA LEU A 80 19.17 -8.67 8.29
C LEU A 80 18.07 -7.88 9.00
N THR A 81 17.36 -8.52 9.92
CA THR A 81 16.27 -7.87 10.66
C THR A 81 16.81 -6.89 11.68
N THR A 82 17.98 -7.15 12.28
CA THR A 82 18.70 -6.18 13.12
C THR A 82 19.02 -4.91 12.35
N LYS A 83 19.59 -5.04 11.15
CA LYS A 83 19.90 -3.89 10.28
C LYS A 83 18.65 -3.15 9.81
N TRP A 84 17.59 -3.89 9.50
CA TRP A 84 16.32 -3.27 9.15
C TRP A 84 15.71 -2.50 10.33
N MET A 85 15.77 -3.08 11.53
CA MET A 85 15.28 -2.45 12.75
C MET A 85 16.02 -1.18 13.13
N SER A 86 17.31 -1.05 12.80
CA SER A 86 18.04 0.22 13.01
C SER A 86 17.49 1.38 12.17
N MET A 87 16.77 1.08 11.08
CA MET A 87 16.09 2.08 10.24
C MET A 87 14.62 2.24 10.60
N LEU A 88 13.93 1.15 10.96
CA LEU A 88 12.52 1.18 11.32
C LEU A 88 12.30 1.87 12.67
N THR A 89 13.23 1.72 13.61
CA THR A 89 13.14 2.30 14.96
C THR A 89 12.92 3.81 14.95
N PRO A 90 13.79 4.64 14.29
CA PRO A 90 13.57 6.08 14.23
C PRO A 90 12.24 6.47 13.58
N VAL A 91 11.77 5.70 12.60
CA VAL A 91 10.47 5.92 11.97
C VAL A 91 9.35 5.69 12.98
N LEU A 92 9.33 4.56 13.69
CA LEU A 92 8.30 4.26 14.68
C LEU A 92 8.31 5.24 15.88
N ASP A 93 9.48 5.73 16.28
CA ASP A 93 9.58 6.76 17.33
C ASP A 93 8.86 8.05 16.93
N GLN A 94 8.88 8.41 15.64
CA GLN A 94 8.13 9.56 15.10
C GLN A 94 6.61 9.33 15.12
N PHE A 95 6.14 8.10 14.93
CA PHE A 95 4.72 7.76 15.09
C PHE A 95 4.27 7.91 16.56
N VAL A 96 5.09 7.46 17.52
CA VAL A 96 4.82 7.65 18.94
C VAL A 96 4.79 9.13 19.29
N ALA A 97 5.76 9.91 18.81
CA ALA A 97 5.81 11.36 19.03
C ALA A 97 4.59 12.09 18.43
N ALA A 98 4.20 11.72 17.21
CA ALA A 98 3.01 12.27 16.56
C ALA A 98 1.72 11.90 17.30
N ALA A 99 1.58 10.65 17.76
CA ALA A 99 0.45 10.21 18.58
C ALA A 99 0.39 10.97 19.93
N ALA A 100 1.54 11.31 20.51
CA ALA A 100 1.67 12.15 21.70
C ALA A 100 1.51 13.66 21.41
N ASN A 101 0.99 14.03 20.23
CA ASN A 101 0.75 15.41 19.79
C ASN A 101 2.03 16.27 19.72
N LYS A 102 3.18 15.65 19.40
CA LYS A 102 4.48 16.31 19.17
C LYS A 102 5.09 15.89 17.81
N PRO A 103 4.40 16.13 16.68
CA PRO A 103 4.90 15.69 15.38
C PRO A 103 6.10 16.54 14.91
N ASP A 104 7.10 15.87 14.34
CA ASP A 104 8.18 16.51 13.57
C ASP A 104 7.72 16.73 12.12
N VAL A 105 7.34 17.96 11.80
CA VAL A 105 6.81 18.31 10.47
C VAL A 105 7.83 18.04 9.36
N GLU A 106 9.13 18.25 9.59
CA GLU A 106 10.17 18.00 8.58
C GLU A 106 10.34 16.50 8.31
N PHE A 107 10.17 15.66 9.32
CA PHE A 107 10.09 14.21 9.13
C PHE A 107 8.87 13.81 8.30
N TRP A 108 7.68 14.31 8.65
CA TRP A 108 6.43 13.94 7.96
C TRP A 108 6.37 14.41 6.50
N GLN A 109 7.00 15.55 6.17
CA GLN A 109 7.15 16.01 4.78
C GLN A 109 8.06 15.11 3.94
N ARG A 110 8.92 14.30 4.56
CA ARG A 110 9.85 13.38 3.87
C ARG A 110 9.30 11.96 3.69
N ILE A 111 7.96 11.81 3.66
CA ILE A 111 7.30 10.51 3.51
C ILE A 111 7.75 9.77 2.26
N CYS A 112 7.68 10.43 1.10
CA CYS A 112 8.09 9.85 -0.16
C CYS A 112 8.50 10.92 -1.17
N HIS A 113 9.49 10.61 -2.00
CA HIS A 113 9.87 11.42 -3.16
C HIS A 113 10.44 10.51 -4.26
N SER A 114 10.22 10.90 -5.51
CA SER A 114 10.77 10.20 -6.66
C SER A 114 12.24 10.56 -6.84
N VAL A 115 13.08 9.55 -7.06
CA VAL A 115 14.48 9.72 -7.46
C VAL A 115 14.58 9.29 -8.93
N SER A 116 15.02 10.21 -9.79
CA SER A 116 15.22 9.94 -11.22
C SER A 116 16.70 9.78 -11.52
N HIS A 117 17.06 8.66 -12.16
CA HIS A 117 18.43 8.36 -12.60
C HIS A 117 18.56 8.39 -14.14
N GLY A 118 17.57 8.93 -14.86
CA GLY A 118 17.55 8.98 -16.33
C GLY A 118 16.44 8.11 -16.93
N SER A 119 16.70 7.51 -18.10
CA SER A 119 15.66 6.83 -18.89
C SER A 119 15.35 5.42 -18.37
N GLY A 120 14.07 5.12 -18.15
CA GLY A 120 13.55 3.76 -18.00
C GLY A 120 13.35 3.22 -16.58
N SER A 121 13.77 3.93 -15.52
CA SER A 121 13.57 3.48 -14.13
C SER A 121 13.14 4.61 -13.20
N CYS A 122 11.98 4.41 -12.54
CA CYS A 122 11.48 5.29 -11.49
C CYS A 122 11.79 4.68 -10.13
N HIS A 123 12.47 5.44 -9.28
CA HIS A 123 12.81 5.02 -7.93
C HIS A 123 12.07 5.89 -6.92
N LEU A 124 11.79 5.31 -5.75
CA LEU A 124 11.12 5.93 -4.62
C LEU A 124 12.10 5.97 -3.44
N SER A 125 12.16 7.11 -2.77
CA SER A 125 12.87 7.29 -1.50
C SER A 125 11.99 8.05 -0.51
N GLY A 126 12.41 8.19 0.74
CA GLY A 126 11.63 8.72 1.86
C GLY A 126 11.36 7.64 2.92
N TRP A 127 10.90 8.02 4.11
CA TRP A 127 10.78 7.05 5.21
C TRP A 127 9.80 5.92 4.93
N ILE A 128 8.85 6.09 3.99
CA ILE A 128 7.90 5.03 3.62
C ILE A 128 8.62 3.79 3.06
N THR A 129 9.78 3.96 2.44
CA THR A 129 10.52 2.84 1.84
C THR A 129 11.14 1.92 2.89
N VAL A 130 11.24 2.36 4.14
CA VAL A 130 11.67 1.51 5.27
C VAL A 130 10.67 0.36 5.50
N PHE A 131 9.39 0.54 5.15
CA PHE A 131 8.39 -0.53 5.23
C PHE A 131 8.50 -1.55 4.08
N SER A 132 9.31 -1.28 3.04
CA SER A 132 9.66 -2.28 2.03
C SER A 132 10.82 -3.13 2.56
N VAL A 133 10.47 -4.30 3.11
CA VAL A 133 11.42 -5.17 3.85
C VAL A 133 12.53 -5.67 2.91
N PRO A 134 13.80 -5.62 3.32
CA PRO A 134 14.90 -6.26 2.60
C PRO A 134 14.75 -7.78 2.51
N GLY A 135 15.02 -8.37 1.34
CA GLY A 135 15.45 -9.79 1.24
C GLY A 135 14.36 -10.84 1.03
N GLU A 136 14.71 -12.10 1.36
CA GLU A 136 14.00 -13.37 1.06
C GLU A 136 12.55 -13.45 1.59
N PHE A 137 12.11 -12.49 2.41
CA PHE A 137 10.72 -12.36 2.86
C PHE A 137 9.78 -11.78 1.79
N THR A 138 10.32 -11.36 0.66
CA THR A 138 9.55 -11.00 -0.53
C THR A 138 9.69 -12.12 -1.57
N PRO A 139 8.61 -12.50 -2.29
CA PRO A 139 8.69 -13.45 -3.39
C PRO A 139 9.64 -13.03 -4.53
N TYR A 140 10.18 -11.82 -4.47
CA TYR A 140 10.87 -11.13 -5.56
C TYR A 140 12.39 -11.00 -5.41
N GLY A 141 12.99 -11.65 -4.41
CA GLY A 141 14.44 -11.69 -4.28
C GLY A 141 15.07 -10.36 -3.84
N SER A 142 16.29 -10.48 -3.31
CA SER A 142 17.03 -9.49 -2.56
C SER A 142 17.38 -8.21 -3.34
N HIS A 143 16.56 -7.16 -3.26
CA HIS A 143 16.88 -5.88 -3.92
C HIS A 143 16.72 -4.63 -3.07
N VAL A 144 16.86 -4.73 -1.75
CA VAL A 144 17.26 -3.56 -0.95
C VAL A 144 18.79 -3.47 -0.98
N ARG A 145 19.32 -3.13 -2.16
CA ARG A 145 20.71 -2.70 -2.34
C ARG A 145 20.65 -1.26 -2.84
N GLU A 146 21.04 -0.31 -1.97
CA GLU A 146 21.81 0.92 -2.31
C GLU A 146 21.80 2.03 -1.25
N MET A 147 21.33 1.80 -0.01
CA MET A 147 21.29 2.86 1.03
C MET A 147 22.62 3.57 1.33
N VAL A 148 23.77 2.91 1.19
CA VAL A 148 25.05 3.48 1.66
C VAL A 148 25.79 4.26 0.57
N LYS A 149 25.41 4.13 -0.71
CA LYS A 149 26.15 4.75 -1.82
C LYS A 149 25.69 6.16 -2.19
N LEU A 150 24.47 6.56 -1.80
CA LEU A 150 23.85 7.81 -2.27
C LEU A 150 23.77 8.92 -1.21
N GLY A 151 24.26 8.68 0.02
CA GLY A 151 24.37 9.71 1.07
C GLY A 151 23.04 10.27 1.59
N GLY A 152 21.91 9.57 1.37
CA GLY A 152 20.58 9.96 1.84
C GLY A 152 20.14 9.21 3.11
N ASP A 153 19.14 9.78 3.80
CA ASP A 153 18.63 9.28 5.10
C ASP A 153 17.79 7.99 5.00
N PHE A 154 17.25 7.68 3.81
CA PHE A 154 16.28 6.60 3.62
C PHE A 154 16.60 5.69 2.42
N PRO A 155 16.06 4.45 2.42
CA PRO A 155 16.22 3.51 1.32
C PRO A 155 15.66 4.02 -0.01
N VAL A 156 16.35 3.69 -1.10
CA VAL A 156 15.86 3.87 -2.47
C VAL A 156 15.33 2.52 -2.96
N VAL A 157 14.08 2.50 -3.43
CA VAL A 157 13.37 1.30 -3.91
C VAL A 157 12.81 1.57 -5.29
N GLU A 158 13.03 0.68 -6.25
CA GLU A 158 12.37 0.77 -7.56
C GLU A 158 10.84 0.66 -7.38
N VAL A 159 10.05 1.52 -8.02
CA VAL A 159 8.60 1.57 -7.81
C VAL A 159 7.92 0.21 -8.08
N GLY A 160 8.39 -0.55 -9.07
CA GLY A 160 7.91 -1.89 -9.38
C GLY A 160 8.31 -2.98 -8.36
N LYS A 161 9.08 -2.62 -7.32
CA LYS A 161 9.63 -3.53 -6.30
C LYS A 161 9.18 -3.18 -4.89
N VAL A 162 8.29 -2.20 -4.73
CA VAL A 162 7.68 -1.88 -3.43
C VAL A 162 6.95 -3.12 -2.90
N THR A 163 7.18 -3.45 -1.63
CA THR A 163 6.58 -4.64 -1.01
C THR A 163 5.05 -4.50 -0.93
N ALA A 164 4.34 -5.59 -1.23
CA ALA A 164 2.89 -5.62 -1.07
C ALA A 164 2.50 -5.48 0.41
N GLY A 165 1.41 -4.74 0.69
CA GLY A 165 0.87 -4.56 2.04
C GLY A 165 0.11 -5.77 2.59
N TYR A 166 0.16 -6.91 1.92
CA TYR A 166 -0.51 -8.16 2.28
C TYR A 166 0.44 -9.35 2.15
N LEU A 167 0.12 -10.42 2.86
CA LEU A 167 0.84 -11.69 2.85
C LEU A 167 -0.06 -12.79 2.35
N THR A 168 0.55 -13.86 1.83
CA THR A 168 -0.16 -15.06 1.38
C THR A 168 0.38 -16.30 2.09
N VAL A 169 -0.49 -17.30 2.28
CA VAL A 169 -0.13 -18.61 2.81
C VAL A 169 -0.91 -19.69 2.06
N ASP A 170 -0.22 -20.77 1.73
CA ASP A 170 -0.85 -21.93 1.09
C ASP A 170 -1.68 -22.70 2.12
N VAL A 171 -2.95 -22.91 1.80
CA VAL A 171 -3.90 -23.61 2.67
C VAL A 171 -4.51 -24.78 1.90
N LYS A 172 -4.62 -25.92 2.58
CA LYS A 172 -5.33 -27.08 2.06
C LYS A 172 -6.69 -27.15 2.74
N ILE A 173 -7.75 -27.14 1.94
CA ILE A 173 -9.13 -27.32 2.41
C ILE A 173 -9.49 -28.79 2.20
N ASP A 174 -9.97 -29.46 3.24
CA ASP A 174 -10.51 -30.82 3.16
C ASP A 174 -12.03 -30.75 3.39
N ASP A 175 -12.79 -31.01 2.32
CA ASP A 175 -14.24 -31.14 2.38
C ASP A 175 -14.63 -32.61 2.24
N ASN A 176 -14.82 -33.27 3.39
CA ASN A 176 -15.26 -34.66 3.49
C ASN A 176 -14.40 -35.64 2.67
N GLY A 177 -13.07 -35.45 2.67
CA GLY A 177 -12.11 -36.26 1.92
C GLY A 177 -11.79 -35.72 0.53
N THR A 178 -12.43 -34.64 0.08
CA THR A 178 -12.08 -33.93 -1.15
C THR A 178 -11.14 -32.78 -0.83
N GLU A 179 -9.90 -32.88 -1.31
CA GLU A 179 -8.86 -31.89 -1.01
C GLU A 179 -8.78 -30.79 -2.08
N TYR A 180 -8.83 -29.54 -1.65
CA TYR A 180 -8.63 -28.37 -2.49
C TYR A 180 -7.36 -27.62 -2.11
N LYS A 181 -6.52 -27.34 -3.11
CA LYS A 181 -5.41 -26.42 -2.95
C LYS A 181 -5.95 -25.00 -3.00
N SER A 182 -5.63 -24.22 -1.99
CA SER A 182 -6.06 -22.84 -1.88
C SER A 182 -4.92 -21.94 -1.41
N VAL A 183 -5.11 -20.64 -1.57
CA VAL A 183 -4.24 -19.61 -1.02
C VAL A 183 -5.09 -18.70 -0.17
N MET A 184 -4.64 -18.47 1.06
CA MET A 184 -5.19 -17.44 1.94
C MET A 184 -4.31 -16.20 1.83
N PHE A 185 -4.91 -15.03 1.74
CA PHE A 185 -4.20 -13.76 1.75
C PHE A 185 -4.80 -12.82 2.79
N ALA A 186 -3.96 -12.05 3.47
CA ALA A 186 -4.36 -11.16 4.54
C ALA A 186 -3.44 -9.92 4.61
N GLY A 187 -4.03 -8.75 4.88
CA GLY A 187 -3.30 -7.50 5.09
C GLY A 187 -4.06 -6.30 4.53
N HIS A 188 -3.32 -5.26 4.13
CA HIS A 188 -3.86 -4.07 3.48
C HIS A 188 -4.21 -4.40 2.02
N LEU A 189 -5.49 -4.69 1.78
CA LEU A 189 -5.98 -5.10 0.46
C LEU A 189 -6.79 -4.01 -0.24
N ALA A 190 -7.26 -3.02 0.51
CA ALA A 190 -8.06 -1.93 0.00
C ALA A 190 -7.82 -0.64 0.81
N TYR A 191 -8.40 0.44 0.32
CA TYR A 191 -8.60 1.68 1.06
C TYR A 191 -10.06 2.09 0.91
N GLU A 192 -10.56 2.82 1.90
CA GLU A 192 -11.89 3.41 1.90
C GLU A 192 -11.77 4.92 1.80
N ALA A 193 -12.58 5.54 0.94
CA ALA A 193 -12.77 6.98 0.95
C ALA A 193 -13.77 7.33 2.05
N LEU A 194 -13.38 8.18 3.00
CA LEU A 194 -14.25 8.59 4.09
C LEU A 194 -15.38 9.49 3.59
N VAL A 195 -16.44 9.58 4.39
CA VAL A 195 -17.64 10.38 4.07
C VAL A 195 -17.34 11.87 3.84
N ASP A 196 -16.21 12.37 4.37
CA ASP A 196 -15.75 13.75 4.16
C ASP A 196 -15.29 14.04 2.72
N GLY A 197 -15.08 13.00 1.89
CA GLY A 197 -14.68 13.11 0.49
C GLY A 197 -13.22 13.55 0.27
N THR A 198 -12.44 13.76 1.34
CA THR A 198 -11.05 14.26 1.27
C THR A 198 -10.06 13.34 1.95
N SER A 199 -10.55 12.40 2.76
CA SER A 199 -9.72 11.47 3.52
C SER A 199 -9.86 10.06 2.96
N ILE A 200 -8.75 9.34 2.99
CA ILE A 200 -8.72 7.89 2.74
C ILE A 200 -8.15 7.19 3.96
N GLN A 201 -8.64 5.99 4.24
CA GLN A 201 -8.07 5.12 5.26
C GLN A 201 -7.73 3.74 4.68
N PRO A 202 -6.61 3.13 5.10
CA PRO A 202 -6.31 1.76 4.72
C PRO A 202 -7.31 0.79 5.36
N THR A 203 -7.67 -0.27 4.64
CA THR A 203 -8.59 -1.31 5.12
C THR A 203 -7.87 -2.66 5.16
N LEU A 204 -7.92 -3.31 6.32
CA LEU A 204 -7.46 -4.67 6.51
C LEU A 204 -8.53 -5.65 6.05
N ALA A 205 -8.16 -6.62 5.24
CA ALA A 205 -9.05 -7.69 4.83
C ALA A 205 -8.28 -9.02 4.70
N TRP A 206 -9.03 -10.10 4.63
CA TRP A 206 -8.52 -11.43 4.36
C TRP A 206 -9.49 -12.18 3.44
N ALA A 207 -8.96 -13.09 2.63
CA ALA A 207 -9.78 -13.97 1.80
C ALA A 207 -9.01 -15.25 1.46
N ILE A 208 -9.77 -16.26 1.03
CA ILE A 208 -9.25 -17.54 0.54
C ILE A 208 -9.69 -17.70 -0.91
N ALA A 209 -8.76 -18.05 -1.79
CA ALA A 209 -9.02 -18.37 -3.17
C ALA A 209 -8.53 -19.79 -3.49
N LEU A 210 -9.31 -20.55 -4.26
CA LEU A 210 -8.87 -21.82 -4.81
C LEU A 210 -7.77 -21.58 -5.85
N LYS A 211 -6.78 -22.48 -5.91
CA LYS A 211 -5.71 -22.46 -6.91
C LYS A 211 -6.12 -23.15 -8.20
#